data_AF-A0A509EFN3-F1
#
_entry.id   AF-A0A509EFN3-F1
#
_cell.length_a   1.000
_cell.length_b   1.000
_cell.length_c   1.000
_cell.angle_alpha   90.00
_cell.angle_beta   90.00
_cell.angle_gamma   90.00
#
_symmetry.space_group_name_H-M   'P 1'
#
loop_
_entity.id
_entity.type
_entity.pdbx_description
1 polymer ?
#
loop_
_entity_poly.entity_id
_entity_poly.type
_entity_poly.pdbx_seq_one_letter_code
_entity_poly.pdbx_strand_id
1 'polypeptide(L)'
;MVDRSSRTAEFWASVTDLVTTKVEPVLGADATARAPVRAYLRDLEAVARSEGGSREALQVIASGRRLLGDRSDITEADRRRLS
;
A
#
# COMPACT_ATOMS: atom_id res chain seq x y z
N MET A 1 -27.65 -0.74 -11.17
CA MET A 1 -26.42 -0.43 -11.93
C MET A 1 -25.39 0.04 -10.92
N VAL A 2 -24.47 -0.83 -10.49
CA VAL A 2 -23.45 -0.44 -9.51
C VAL A 2 -22.39 0.37 -10.23
N ASP A 3 -22.21 1.62 -9.80
CA ASP A 3 -21.27 2.55 -10.41
C ASP A 3 -19.82 2.06 -10.25
N ARG A 4 -18.98 2.37 -11.24
CA ARG A 4 -17.55 1.99 -11.21
C ARG A 4 -16.83 2.63 -10.04
N SER A 5 -17.19 3.87 -9.68
CA SER A 5 -16.57 4.62 -8.59
C SER A 5 -16.89 3.99 -7.23
N SER A 6 -18.10 3.46 -7.04
CA SER A 6 -18.48 2.76 -5.82
C SER A 6 -17.65 1.50 -5.60
N ARG A 7 -17.43 0.70 -6.66
CA ARG A 7 -16.57 -0.49 -6.60
C ARG A 7 -15.12 -0.16 -6.31
N THR A 8 -14.60 0.92 -6.88
CA THR A 8 -13.25 1.41 -6.59
C THR A 8 -13.13 1.86 -5.13
N ALA A 9 -14.13 2.57 -4.59
CA ALA A 9 -14.13 2.97 -3.18
C ALA A 9 -14.19 1.78 -2.22
N GLU A 10 -15.06 0.80 -2.48
CA GLU A 10 -15.16 -0.44 -1.71
C GLU A 10 -13.85 -1.23 -1.74
N PHE A 11 -13.19 -1.31 -2.89
CA PHE A 11 -11.88 -1.93 -3.02
C PHE A 11 -10.82 -1.22 -2.16
N TRP A 12 -10.74 0.11 -2.22
CA TRP A 12 -9.78 0.85 -1.39
C TRP A 12 -10.11 0.80 0.10
N ALA A 13 -11.36 0.53 0.48
CA ALA A 13 -11.73 0.27 1.88
C ALA A 13 -11.23 -1.10 2.39
N SER A 14 -11.07 -2.10 1.52
CA SER A 14 -10.56 -3.44 1.89
C SER A 14 -9.04 -3.59 1.77
N VAL A 15 -8.34 -2.54 1.35
CA VAL A 15 -6.88 -2.57 1.15
C VAL A 15 -6.10 -2.94 2.41
N THR A 16 -6.65 -2.64 3.60
CA THR A 16 -6.05 -3.02 4.88
C THR A 16 -5.93 -4.53 5.03
N ASP A 17 -7.00 -5.26 4.73
CA ASP A 17 -7.01 -6.72 4.80
C ASP A 17 -6.08 -7.32 3.74
N LEU A 18 -6.08 -6.74 2.53
CA LEU A 18 -5.21 -7.16 1.44
C LEU A 18 -3.73 -7.00 1.79
N VAL A 19 -3.33 -5.83 2.28
CA VAL A 19 -1.94 -5.56 2.67
C VAL A 19 -1.54 -6.45 3.84
N THR A 20 -2.40 -6.62 4.85
CA THR A 20 -2.15 -7.51 6.00
C THR A 20 -1.90 -8.94 5.54
N THR A 21 -2.78 -9.48 4.69
CA THR A 21 -2.67 -10.84 4.14
C THR A 21 -1.37 -11.06 3.37
N LYS A 22 -0.84 -10.03 2.70
CA LYS A 22 0.42 -10.13 1.94
C LYS A 22 1.65 -9.95 2.82
N VAL A 23 1.58 -9.09 3.83
CA VAL A 23 2.71 -8.71 4.68
C VAL A 23 2.94 -9.72 5.79
N GLU A 24 1.89 -10.15 6.51
CA GLU A 24 2.01 -11.03 7.67
C GLU A 24 2.86 -12.29 7.42
N PRO A 25 2.65 -13.06 6.33
CA PRO A 25 3.39 -14.31 6.12
C PRO A 25 4.90 -14.13 5.93
N VAL A 26 5.35 -12.93 5.59
CA VAL A 26 6.77 -12.62 5.33
C VAL A 26 7.37 -11.70 6.41
N LEU A 27 6.61 -11.39 7.47
CA LEU A 27 7.16 -10.75 8.66
C LEU A 27 8.19 -11.68 9.30
N GLY A 28 9.39 -11.16 9.56
CA GLY A 28 10.49 -11.96 10.11
C GLY A 28 11.28 -12.79 9.08
N ALA A 29 10.76 -12.99 7.86
CA ALA A 29 11.48 -13.67 6.78
C ALA A 29 12.70 -12.84 6.30
N ASP A 30 13.61 -13.44 5.51
CA ASP A 30 14.76 -12.73 4.98
C ASP A 30 14.40 -11.73 3.85
N ALA A 31 15.40 -10.95 3.40
CA ALA A 31 15.21 -9.93 2.39
C ALA A 31 14.75 -10.49 1.03
N THR A 32 15.17 -11.71 0.68
CA THR A 32 14.82 -12.38 -0.58
C THR A 32 13.34 -12.76 -0.58
N ALA A 33 12.85 -13.32 0.52
CA ALA A 33 11.45 -13.66 0.69
C ALA A 33 10.53 -12.41 0.73
N ARG A 34 11.02 -11.29 1.27
CA ARG A 34 10.27 -10.03 1.32
C ARG A 34 10.24 -9.27 -0.01
N ALA A 35 11.21 -9.47 -0.89
CA ALA A 35 11.37 -8.67 -2.11
C ALA A 35 10.14 -8.72 -3.04
N PRO A 36 9.51 -9.87 -3.33
CA PRO A 36 8.30 -9.93 -4.17
C PRO A 36 7.13 -9.16 -3.56
N VAL A 37 6.95 -9.22 -2.23
CA VAL A 37 5.86 -8.51 -1.55
C VAL A 37 6.11 -7.00 -1.55
N ARG A 38 7.36 -6.57 -1.36
CA ARG A 38 7.73 -5.14 -1.51
C ARG A 38 7.41 -4.62 -2.92
N ALA A 39 7.75 -5.38 -3.96
CA ALA A 39 7.45 -5.00 -5.34
C ALA A 39 5.94 -4.90 -5.58
N TYR A 40 5.17 -5.91 -5.15
CA TYR A 40 3.72 -5.88 -5.21
C TYR A 40 3.12 -4.64 -4.54
N LEU A 41 3.60 -4.27 -3.35
CA LEU A 41 3.10 -3.09 -2.64
C LEU A 41 3.49 -1.77 -3.32
N ARG A 42 4.63 -1.70 -4.02
CA ARG A 42 4.98 -0.53 -4.85
C ARG A 42 4.02 -0.36 -6.01
N ASP A 43 3.73 -1.45 -6.70
CA ASP A 43 2.81 -1.44 -7.85
C ASP A 43 1.40 -1.06 -7.38
N LEU A 44 0.96 -1.63 -6.25
CA LEU A 44 -0.33 -1.30 -5.63
C LEU A 44 -0.42 0.18 -5.25
N GLU A 45 0.66 0.78 -4.74
CA GLU A 45 0.68 2.20 -4.41
C GLU A 45 0.62 3.09 -5.66
N ALA A 46 1.30 2.69 -6.75
CA ALA A 46 1.23 3.40 -8.02
C ALA A 46 -0.19 3.38 -8.60
N VAL A 47 -0.86 2.21 -8.54
CA VAL A 47 -2.27 2.07 -8.92
C VAL A 47 -3.16 2.95 -8.03
N ALA A 48 -2.98 2.90 -6.71
CA ALA A 48 -3.74 3.72 -5.76
C ALA A 48 -3.65 5.22 -6.06
N ARG A 49 -2.45 5.71 -6.41
CA ARG A 49 -2.29 7.11 -6.81
C ARG A 49 -3.00 7.44 -8.12
N SER A 50 -3.00 6.52 -9.09
CA SER A 50 -3.61 6.74 -10.40
C SER A 50 -5.14 6.66 -10.39
N GLU A 51 -5.71 5.80 -9.55
CA GLU A 51 -7.15 5.54 -9.50
C GLU A 51 -7.89 6.33 -8.40
N GLY A 52 -7.19 7.24 -7.70
CA GLY A 52 -7.80 8.06 -6.65
C GLY A 52 -8.08 7.29 -5.36
N GLY A 53 -7.20 6.35 -5.00
CA GLY A 53 -7.23 5.65 -3.71
C GLY A 53 -7.24 6.61 -2.54
N SER A 54 -7.90 6.21 -1.45
CA SER A 54 -8.01 7.05 -0.25
C SER A 54 -6.63 7.30 0.37
N ARG A 55 -6.51 8.39 1.12
CA ARG A 55 -5.28 8.68 1.89
C ARG A 55 -4.93 7.55 2.85
N GLU A 56 -5.96 6.96 3.47
CA GLU A 56 -5.82 5.80 4.36
C GLU A 56 -5.22 4.61 3.60
N ALA A 57 -5.73 4.31 2.40
CA ALA A 57 -5.21 3.23 1.56
C ALA A 57 -3.72 3.41 1.25
N LEU A 58 -3.33 4.62 0.81
CA LEU A 58 -1.93 4.95 0.55
C LEU A 58 -1.06 4.80 1.81
N GLN A 59 -1.56 5.24 2.97
CA GLN A 59 -0.83 5.14 4.23
C GLN A 59 -0.63 3.68 4.67
N VAL A 60 -1.64 2.82 4.48
CA VAL A 60 -1.55 1.40 4.79
C VAL A 60 -0.54 0.70 3.89
N ILE A 61 -0.60 0.95 2.58
CA ILE A 61 0.37 0.40 1.61
C ILE A 61 1.79 0.84 1.96
N ALA A 62 2.00 2.14 2.19
CA ALA A 62 3.30 2.68 2.56
C ALA A 62 3.82 2.11 3.89
N SER A 63 2.94 1.86 4.85
CA SER A 63 3.31 1.24 6.14
C SER A 63 3.70 -0.22 5.96
N GLY A 64 2.97 -0.99 5.14
CA GLY A 64 3.33 -2.36 4.77
C GLY A 64 4.71 -2.44 4.11
N ARG A 65 5.00 -1.54 3.16
CA ARG A 65 6.33 -1.42 2.54
C ARG A 65 7.44 -1.21 3.59
N ARG A 66 7.22 -0.29 4.55
CA ARG A 66 8.19 0.00 5.62
C ARG A 66 8.41 -1.18 6.56
N LEU A 67 7.35 -1.89 6.95
CA LEU A 67 7.46 -3.10 7.78
C LEU A 67 8.33 -4.16 7.11
N LEU A 68 8.23 -4.27 5.79
CA LEU A 68 9.08 -5.18 5.04
C LEU A 68 10.50 -4.67 4.85
N GLY A 69 10.80 -3.41 5.20
CA GLY A 69 12.11 -2.76 5.11
C GLY A 69 12.35 -1.98 3.82
N ASP A 70 11.30 -1.69 3.04
CA ASP A 70 11.37 -0.76 1.92
C ASP A 70 11.22 0.68 2.43
N ARG A 71 12.31 1.45 2.32
CA ARG A 71 12.39 2.86 2.74
C ARG A 71 12.34 3.84 1.56
N SER A 72 12.15 3.34 0.35
CA SER A 72 12.01 4.19 -0.83
C SER A 72 10.61 4.83 -0.79
N ASP A 73 10.49 6.12 -1.09
CA ASP A 73 9.22 6.85 -1.28
C ASP A 73 8.38 7.19 -0.02
N ILE A 74 8.98 7.85 0.97
CA ILE A 74 8.29 9.07 1.42
C ILE A 74 8.95 10.20 0.67
N THR A 75 8.37 10.64 -0.43
CA THR A 75 8.76 11.91 -1.02
C THR A 75 8.65 12.99 0.05
N GLU A 76 9.65 13.87 0.17
CA GLU A 76 9.66 14.99 1.14
C GLU A 76 8.34 15.79 1.14
N ALA A 77 7.66 15.79 -0.01
CA ALA A 77 6.32 16.36 -0.23
C ALA A 77 5.21 15.75 0.66
N ASP A 78 5.25 14.44 0.95
CA ASP A 78 4.26 13.77 1.80
C ASP A 78 4.51 14.04 3.29
N ARG A 79 5.78 14.25 3.67
CA ARG A 79 6.16 14.62 5.05
C ARG A 79 5.67 16.01 5.43
N ARG A 80 5.71 16.98 4.49
CA ARG A 80 5.23 18.36 4.70
C ARG A 80 3.71 18.50 4.79
N ARG A 81 2.94 17.48 4.39
CA ARG A 81 1.46 17.47 4.52
C ARG A 81 0.96 16.83 5.82
N LEU A 82 1.89 16.42 6.69
CA LEU A 82 1.64 15.80 7.99
C LEU A 82 2.19 16.63 9.16
N SER A 83 2.79 17.80 8.88
CA SER A 83 3.32 18.77 9.85
C SER A 83 2.44 20.01 9.91
#